data_AF-A0A7C3XV62-F1
#
_entry.id   AF-A0A7C3XV62-F1
#
_cell.length_a   1.000
_cell.length_b   1.000
_cell.length_c   1.000
_cell.angle_alpha   90.00
_cell.angle_beta   90.00
_cell.angle_gamma   90.00
#
_symmetry.space_group_name_H-M   'P 1'
#
loop_
_entity.id
_entity.type
_entity.pdbx_description
1 polymer ?
#
loop_
_entity_poly.entity_id
_entity_poly.type
_entity_poly.pdbx_seq_one_letter_code
_entity_poly.pdbx_strand_id
1 'polypeptide(L)'
;MKNKMMILFLCLLLPSIFCVSKGIERIRIILQNRAVSSVAPRIMEELTPSGMVSIDASRNALSISDESAVVEKIQRMISELDVPARKFAISSTLFVYSNKPQSIFKQDNKLIDVADFLNTSDASEKYEGIVDIKEGDKGEIDFKQSPYSLSIELGGFDPWERKIRFENISLKKKSENIKVTIFSAKANLKE
;
A
#
# COMPACT_ATOMS: atom_id res chain seq x y z
N MET A 1 -54.55 51.41 -32.66
CA MET A 1 -54.83 50.57 -31.47
C MET A 1 -54.95 49.13 -31.91
N LYS A 2 -54.17 48.23 -31.25
CA LYS A 2 -54.46 46.81 -30.89
C LYS A 2 -55.17 45.92 -31.94
N ASN A 3 -54.62 44.79 -32.40
CA ASN A 3 -54.15 43.68 -31.57
C ASN A 3 -52.99 42.90 -32.23
N LYS A 4 -51.96 42.62 -31.41
CA LYS A 4 -50.84 41.74 -31.72
C LYS A 4 -51.33 40.29 -31.77
N MET A 5 -50.92 39.61 -32.83
CA MET A 5 -51.04 38.17 -33.04
C MET A 5 -50.29 37.43 -31.93
N MET A 6 -51.04 36.80 -31.02
CA MET A 6 -50.50 35.95 -29.97
C MET A 6 -50.29 34.56 -30.56
N ILE A 7 -49.12 34.34 -31.17
CA ILE A 7 -48.64 32.99 -31.49
C ILE A 7 -48.40 32.32 -30.14
N LEU A 8 -49.32 31.43 -29.77
CA LEU A 8 -49.22 30.58 -28.60
C LEU A 8 -48.10 29.56 -28.88
N PHE A 9 -46.87 29.92 -28.52
CA PHE A 9 -45.73 29.01 -28.47
C PHE A 9 -45.98 28.03 -27.33
N LEU A 10 -46.69 26.94 -27.63
CA LEU A 10 -46.77 25.78 -26.77
C LEU A 10 -45.41 25.07 -26.81
N CYS A 11 -44.42 25.66 -26.12
CA CYS A 11 -43.19 24.96 -25.75
C CYS A 11 -43.60 23.80 -24.85
N LEU A 12 -43.79 22.63 -25.45
CA LEU A 12 -43.75 21.35 -24.77
C LEU A 12 -42.37 21.24 -24.12
N LEU A 13 -42.28 21.67 -22.86
CA LEU A 13 -41.20 21.34 -21.94
C LEU A 13 -41.29 19.83 -21.67
N LEU A 14 -40.85 19.02 -22.63
CA LEU A 14 -40.29 17.74 -22.27
C LEU A 14 -39.00 18.08 -21.54
N PRO A 15 -38.84 17.75 -20.24
CA PRO A 15 -37.54 17.79 -19.65
C PRO A 15 -36.70 16.88 -20.53
N SER A 16 -35.66 17.44 -21.14
CA SER A 16 -34.60 16.69 -21.77
C SER A 16 -34.07 15.76 -20.69
N ILE A 17 -34.65 14.57 -20.58
CA ILE A 17 -34.03 13.42 -19.95
C ILE A 17 -32.82 13.24 -20.84
N PHE A 18 -31.71 13.83 -20.43
CA PHE A 18 -30.39 13.42 -20.84
C PHE A 18 -30.31 11.97 -20.41
N CYS A 19 -30.82 11.09 -21.27
CA CYS A 19 -30.59 9.68 -21.20
C CYS A 19 -29.11 9.57 -21.57
N VAL A 20 -28.24 9.74 -20.58
CA VAL A 20 -26.86 9.28 -20.69
C VAL A 20 -27.03 7.79 -20.95
N SER A 21 -26.92 7.39 -22.21
CA SER A 21 -26.86 5.98 -22.53
C SER A 21 -25.77 5.42 -21.63
N LYS A 22 -26.12 4.51 -20.73
CA LYS A 22 -25.15 3.73 -19.97
C LYS A 22 -24.39 2.87 -20.98
N GLY A 23 -23.44 3.51 -21.65
CA GLY A 23 -22.58 2.87 -22.63
C GLY A 23 -21.66 1.95 -21.87
N ILE A 24 -21.59 0.71 -22.32
CA ILE A 24 -20.44 -0.13 -21.98
C ILE A 24 -19.26 0.47 -22.73
N GLU A 25 -18.31 0.99 -21.97
CA GLU A 25 -17.07 1.55 -22.48
C GLU A 25 -15.97 0.51 -22.34
N ARG A 26 -15.09 0.45 -23.35
CA ARG A 26 -13.94 -0.43 -23.34
C ARG A 26 -12.67 0.40 -23.47
N ILE A 27 -11.76 0.19 -22.54
CA ILE A 27 -10.45 0.84 -22.53
C ILE A 27 -9.34 -0.18 -22.45
N ARG A 28 -8.16 0.23 -22.91
CA ARG A 28 -6.91 -0.51 -22.74
C ARG A 28 -5.89 0.41 -22.09
N ILE A 29 -5.29 -0.04 -20.99
CA ILE A 29 -4.28 0.70 -20.24
C ILE A 29 -3.01 -0.13 -20.19
N ILE A 30 -1.87 0.51 -20.45
CA ILE A 30 -0.55 -0.10 -20.32
C ILE A 30 0.12 0.52 -19.10
N LEU A 31 0.51 -0.32 -18.14
CA LEU A 31 1.17 0.11 -16.91
C LEU A 31 2.68 0.28 -17.15
N GLN A 32 3.26 1.35 -16.64
CA GLN A 32 4.68 1.67 -16.81
C GLN A 32 5.53 1.30 -15.58
N ASN A 33 4.96 1.48 -14.39
CA ASN A 33 5.70 1.43 -13.13
C ASN A 33 5.34 0.22 -12.25
N ARG A 34 4.15 -0.37 -12.45
CA ARG A 34 3.72 -1.56 -11.70
C ARG A 34 3.37 -2.74 -12.60
N ALA A 35 3.54 -3.95 -12.06
CA ALA A 35 3.13 -5.17 -12.71
C ALA A 35 1.59 -5.29 -12.72
N VAL A 36 1.04 -5.63 -13.88
CA VAL A 36 -0.40 -5.81 -14.07
C VAL A 36 -1.00 -6.88 -13.16
N SER A 37 -0.24 -7.92 -12.86
CA SER A 37 -0.65 -9.00 -11.94
C SER A 37 -0.86 -8.52 -10.50
N SER A 38 -0.16 -7.46 -10.08
CA SER A 38 -0.33 -6.85 -8.75
C SER A 38 -1.57 -5.96 -8.68
N VAL A 39 -1.95 -5.32 -9.79
CA VAL A 39 -3.03 -4.33 -9.83
C VAL A 39 -4.38 -4.98 -10.14
N ALA A 40 -4.38 -6.00 -11.00
CA ALA A 40 -5.59 -6.61 -11.53
C ALA A 40 -6.59 -7.15 -10.48
N PRO A 41 -6.16 -7.84 -9.39
CA PRO A 41 -7.10 -8.34 -8.38
C PRO A 41 -7.94 -7.22 -7.77
N ARG A 42 -7.35 -6.05 -7.55
CA ARG A 42 -8.05 -4.89 -6.98
C ARG A 42 -9.01 -4.26 -7.99
N ILE A 43 -8.62 -4.19 -9.26
CA ILE A 43 -9.51 -3.68 -10.31
C ILE A 43 -10.74 -4.58 -10.48
N MET A 44 -10.57 -5.90 -10.34
CA MET A 44 -11.68 -6.86 -10.41
C MET A 44 -12.74 -6.63 -9.32
N GLU A 45 -12.35 -6.15 -8.12
CA GLU A 45 -13.28 -5.85 -7.02
C GLU A 45 -14.18 -4.64 -7.31
N GLU A 46 -13.80 -3.78 -8.26
CA GLU A 46 -14.49 -2.52 -8.58
C GLU A 46 -15.39 -2.62 -9.81
N LEU A 47 -15.36 -3.75 -10.52
CA LEU A 47 -16.20 -3.99 -11.68
C LEU A 47 -17.67 -4.19 -11.29
N THR A 48 -18.58 -3.84 -12.19
CA THR A 48 -19.97 -4.26 -12.07
C THR A 48 -20.10 -5.76 -12.33
N PRO A 49 -21.23 -6.40 -11.98
CA PRO A 49 -21.47 -7.80 -12.32
C PRO A 49 -21.39 -8.11 -13.82
N SER A 50 -21.60 -7.11 -14.69
CA SER A 50 -21.45 -7.22 -16.14
C SER A 50 -20.07 -6.81 -16.66
N GLY A 51 -19.21 -6.28 -15.80
CA GLY A 51 -17.88 -5.82 -16.14
C GLY A 51 -16.93 -6.97 -16.48
N MET A 52 -16.00 -6.71 -17.38
CA MET A 52 -14.97 -7.66 -17.76
C MET A 52 -13.59 -7.01 -17.72
N VAL A 53 -12.60 -7.76 -17.24
CA VAL A 53 -11.19 -7.39 -17.34
C VAL A 53 -10.39 -8.52 -17.99
N SER A 54 -9.46 -8.14 -18.85
CA SER A 54 -8.50 -9.03 -19.48
C SER A 54 -7.09 -8.53 -19.22
N ILE A 55 -6.20 -9.46 -18.82
CA ILE A 55 -4.81 -9.18 -18.45
C ILE A 55 -3.91 -9.66 -19.58
N ASP A 56 -3.09 -8.77 -20.12
CA ASP A 56 -1.99 -9.08 -21.04
C ASP A 56 -0.67 -8.86 -20.29
N ALA A 57 -0.21 -9.89 -19.57
CA ALA A 57 1.03 -9.84 -18.79
C ALA A 57 2.27 -9.61 -19.67
N SER A 58 2.25 -10.06 -20.92
CA SER A 58 3.37 -9.89 -21.86
C SER A 58 3.63 -8.42 -22.22
N ARG A 59 2.57 -7.62 -22.23
CA ARG A 59 2.63 -6.18 -22.51
C ARG A 59 2.35 -5.31 -21.29
N ASN A 60 2.30 -5.91 -20.11
CA ASN A 60 1.93 -5.24 -18.86
C ASN A 60 0.65 -4.38 -18.98
N ALA A 61 -0.39 -4.93 -19.62
CA ALA A 61 -1.58 -4.18 -20.01
C ALA A 61 -2.89 -4.79 -19.48
N LEU A 62 -3.86 -3.92 -19.20
CA LEU A 62 -5.23 -4.24 -18.80
C LEU A 62 -6.19 -3.80 -19.90
N SER A 63 -7.15 -4.65 -20.25
CA SER A 63 -8.31 -4.25 -21.04
C SER A 63 -9.55 -4.38 -20.17
N ILE A 64 -10.28 -3.29 -19.99
CA ILE A 64 -11.46 -3.20 -19.12
C ILE A 64 -12.66 -2.86 -19.98
N SER A 65 -13.79 -3.49 -19.70
CA SER A 65 -15.07 -3.25 -20.37
C SER A 65 -16.16 -3.17 -19.29
N ASP A 66 -16.74 -1.99 -19.07
CA ASP A 66 -17.77 -1.78 -18.03
C ASP A 66 -18.60 -0.51 -18.30
N GLU A 67 -19.55 -0.15 -17.43
CA GLU A 67 -20.25 1.14 -17.46
C GLU A 67 -19.23 2.29 -17.44
N SER A 68 -19.42 3.31 -18.29
CA SER A 68 -18.48 4.47 -18.38
C SER A 68 -18.10 5.09 -17.04
N ALA A 69 -19.03 5.22 -16.09
CA ALA A 69 -18.73 5.76 -14.76
C ALA A 69 -17.73 4.89 -13.98
N VAL A 70 -17.81 3.56 -14.13
CA VAL A 70 -16.88 2.61 -13.50
C VAL A 70 -15.54 2.62 -14.22
N VAL A 71 -15.55 2.70 -15.54
CA VAL A 71 -14.33 2.83 -16.34
C VAL A 71 -13.54 4.09 -15.96
N GLU A 72 -14.22 5.24 -15.83
CA GLU A 72 -13.61 6.50 -15.44
C GLU A 72 -13.05 6.45 -14.00
N LYS A 73 -13.77 5.78 -13.08
CA LYS A 73 -13.28 5.51 -11.72
C LYS A 73 -12.00 4.67 -11.77
N ILE A 74 -12.00 3.57 -12.52
CA ILE A 74 -10.85 2.67 -12.65
C ILE A 74 -9.65 3.38 -13.29
N GLN A 75 -9.85 4.25 -14.29
CA GLN A 75 -8.77 5.05 -14.87
C GLN A 75 -8.09 5.94 -13.83
N ARG A 76 -8.88 6.64 -13.01
CA ARG A 76 -8.35 7.44 -11.90
C ARG A 76 -7.59 6.57 -10.91
N MET A 77 -8.14 5.44 -10.52
CA MET A 77 -7.48 4.47 -9.63
C MET A 77 -6.13 3.99 -10.18
N ILE A 78 -6.05 3.65 -11.47
CA ILE A 78 -4.81 3.20 -12.09
C ILE A 78 -3.79 4.34 -12.16
N SER A 79 -4.22 5.58 -12.40
CA SER A 79 -3.30 6.73 -12.43
C SER A 79 -2.62 7.01 -11.08
N GLU A 80 -3.30 6.69 -9.96
CA GLU A 80 -2.74 6.80 -8.61
C GLU A 80 -1.78 5.64 -8.29
N LEU A 81 -2.03 4.47 -8.88
CA LEU A 81 -1.21 3.28 -8.67
C LEU A 81 0.06 3.24 -9.52
N ASP A 82 -0.07 3.60 -10.79
CA ASP A 82 0.99 3.46 -11.79
C ASP A 82 2.00 4.61 -11.72
N VAL A 83 2.40 4.93 -10.50
CA VAL A 83 3.41 5.92 -10.17
C VAL A 83 4.77 5.25 -10.01
N PRO A 84 5.89 5.96 -10.29
CA PRO A 84 7.22 5.43 -10.03
C PRO A 84 7.38 4.93 -8.59
N ALA A 85 8.17 3.87 -8.43
CA ALA A 85 8.46 3.30 -7.12
C ALA A 85 8.96 4.36 -6.14
N ARG A 86 8.28 4.48 -4.99
CA ARG A 86 8.61 5.48 -3.97
C ARG A 86 9.89 5.07 -3.23
N LYS A 87 10.58 6.08 -2.70
CA LYS A 87 11.73 5.91 -1.80
C LYS A 87 11.30 6.23 -0.38
N PHE A 88 11.72 5.40 0.57
CA PHE A 88 11.46 5.56 1.99
C PHE A 88 12.77 5.60 2.75
N ALA A 89 12.90 6.56 3.65
CA ALA A 89 13.93 6.56 4.69
C ALA A 89 13.34 5.84 5.91
N ILE A 90 13.85 4.64 6.21
CA ILE A 90 13.42 3.88 7.38
C ILE A 90 14.43 4.10 8.49
N SER A 91 13.99 4.78 9.54
CA SER A 91 14.74 4.86 10.80
C SER A 91 14.38 3.69 11.70
N SER A 92 15.39 3.15 12.37
CA SER A 92 15.22 2.07 13.34
C SER A 92 16.05 2.34 14.60
N THR A 93 15.50 1.92 15.73
CA THR A 93 16.19 1.92 17.02
C THR A 93 16.12 0.52 17.61
N LEU A 94 17.29 -0.01 17.98
CA LEU A 94 17.44 -1.29 18.66
C LEU A 94 17.81 -1.03 20.11
N PHE A 95 17.01 -1.55 21.03
CA PHE A 95 17.29 -1.56 22.47
C PHE A 95 17.71 -2.96 22.89
N VAL A 96 18.84 -3.08 23.58
CA VAL A 96 19.33 -4.34 24.14
C VAL A 96 19.24 -4.27 25.66
N TYR A 97 18.56 -5.23 26.26
CA TYR A 97 18.38 -5.31 27.71
C TYR A 97 19.20 -6.48 28.26
N SER A 98 20.11 -6.21 29.20
CA SER A 98 20.81 -7.25 29.96
C SER A 98 19.84 -7.92 30.94
N ASN A 99 19.78 -9.25 30.88
CA ASN A 99 18.89 -10.13 31.63
C ASN A 99 18.70 -9.72 33.11
N LYS A 100 17.49 -9.27 33.50
CA LYS A 100 16.97 -9.48 34.86
C LYS A 100 16.18 -10.81 34.85
N PRO A 101 16.25 -11.65 35.89
CA PRO A 101 16.10 -13.11 35.83
C PRO A 101 14.68 -13.66 35.62
N GLN A 102 13.76 -12.89 35.05
CA GLN A 102 12.43 -13.37 34.69
C GLN A 102 12.17 -13.07 33.22
N SER A 103 12.14 -14.13 32.43
CA SER A 103 11.68 -14.09 31.05
C SER A 103 10.30 -13.44 31.00
N ILE A 104 10.22 -12.20 30.49
CA ILE A 104 8.97 -11.46 30.26
C ILE A 104 7.96 -12.22 29.37
N PHE A 105 8.41 -13.27 28.67
CA PHE A 105 7.59 -14.11 27.80
C PHE A 105 7.09 -15.41 28.44
N LYS A 106 7.43 -15.72 29.70
CA LYS A 106 7.16 -17.06 30.26
C LYS A 106 6.06 -17.16 31.30
N GLN A 107 5.52 -16.08 31.88
CA GLN A 107 4.66 -16.26 33.06
C GLN A 107 3.44 -15.36 33.27
N ASP A 108 3.03 -14.48 32.36
CA ASP A 108 1.77 -13.75 32.60
C ASP A 108 0.86 -13.72 31.38
N ASN A 109 -0.42 -14.07 31.59
CA ASN A 109 -1.51 -14.00 30.59
C ASN A 109 -1.89 -12.55 30.25
N LYS A 110 -0.96 -11.64 30.49
CA LYS A 110 -1.09 -10.21 30.61
C LYS A 110 0.25 -9.64 30.15
N LEU A 111 0.40 -9.55 28.83
CA LEU A 111 1.24 -8.52 28.20
C LEU A 111 0.64 -7.15 28.58
N ILE A 112 0.66 -6.80 29.87
CA ILE A 112 0.28 -5.47 30.34
C ILE A 112 1.48 -4.59 29.98
N ASP A 113 1.34 -4.08 28.77
CA ASP A 113 2.07 -3.02 28.13
C ASP A 113 3.59 -3.20 27.96
N VAL A 114 3.97 -3.59 26.74
CA VAL A 114 5.35 -3.44 26.28
C VAL A 114 5.83 -2.00 26.47
N ALA A 115 4.95 -0.99 26.40
CA ALA A 115 5.31 0.39 26.68
C ALA A 115 5.74 0.61 28.13
N ASP A 116 5.04 0.03 29.10
CA ASP A 116 5.42 0.14 30.53
C ASP A 116 6.78 -0.51 30.78
N PHE A 117 7.05 -1.65 30.16
CA PHE A 117 8.38 -2.29 30.23
C PHE A 117 9.47 -1.39 29.63
N LEU A 118 9.24 -0.83 28.44
CA LEU A 118 10.21 0.07 27.78
C LEU A 118 10.44 1.35 28.61
N ASN A 119 9.43 1.83 29.32
CA ASN A 119 9.50 3.04 30.16
C ASN A 119 10.18 2.81 31.52
N THR A 120 10.14 1.57 32.05
CA THR A 120 10.66 1.23 33.38
C THR A 120 12.01 0.51 33.35
N SER A 121 12.43 0.03 32.18
CA SER A 121 13.68 -0.70 32.00
C SER A 121 14.73 0.17 31.36
N ASP A 122 15.89 0.29 32.01
CA ASP A 122 17.06 0.92 31.42
C ASP A 122 17.68 -0.04 30.40
N ALA A 123 17.70 0.38 29.13
CA ALA A 123 18.41 -0.36 28.08
C ALA A 123 19.92 -0.35 28.36
N SER A 124 20.55 -1.51 28.28
CA SER A 124 22.00 -1.66 28.46
C SER A 124 22.75 -1.10 27.27
N GLU A 125 22.20 -1.29 26.07
CA GLU A 125 22.75 -0.75 24.83
C GLU A 125 21.61 -0.23 23.95
N LYS A 126 21.90 0.83 23.19
CA LYS A 126 20.98 1.44 22.24
C LYS A 126 21.71 1.68 20.93
N TYR A 127 21.12 1.23 19.82
CA TYR A 127 21.65 1.44 18.48
C TYR A 127 20.61 2.08 17.59
N GLU A 128 21.04 2.97 16.71
CA GLU A 128 20.18 3.64 15.74
C GLU A 128 20.77 3.48 14.35
N GLY A 129 19.90 3.41 13.36
CA GLY A 129 20.31 3.32 11.98
C GLY A 129 19.18 3.66 11.03
N ILE A 130 19.57 4.19 9.88
CA ILE A 130 18.66 4.62 8.83
C ILE A 130 19.07 3.90 7.55
N VAL A 131 18.09 3.43 6.79
CA VAL A 131 18.30 2.92 5.43
C VAL A 131 17.30 3.58 4.49
N ASP A 132 17.82 4.04 3.35
CA ASP A 132 16.99 4.43 2.22
C ASP A 132 16.68 3.18 1.39
N ILE A 133 15.40 2.87 1.25
CA ILE A 133 14.92 1.70 0.50
C ILE A 133 13.85 2.13 -0.49
N LYS A 134 13.77 1.47 -1.65
CA LYS A 134 12.67 1.65 -2.59
C LYS A 134 11.61 0.58 -2.38
N GLU A 135 10.41 0.84 -2.86
CA GLU A 135 9.37 -0.21 -2.94
C GLU A 135 9.87 -1.42 -3.73
N GLY A 136 9.66 -2.62 -3.19
CA GLY A 136 10.12 -3.88 -3.76
C GLY A 136 11.57 -4.25 -3.44
N ASP A 137 12.36 -3.34 -2.87
CA ASP A 137 13.78 -3.55 -2.61
C ASP A 137 14.03 -4.14 -1.21
N LYS A 138 15.29 -4.55 -1.01
CA LYS A 138 15.86 -4.99 0.27
C LYS A 138 16.87 -3.97 0.77
N GLY A 139 16.83 -3.69 2.06
CA GLY A 139 17.76 -2.83 2.78
C GLY A 139 18.38 -3.58 3.95
N GLU A 140 19.61 -3.22 4.32
CA GLU A 140 20.27 -3.70 5.53
C GLU A 140 20.78 -2.49 6.30
N ILE A 141 20.38 -2.40 7.57
CA ILE A 141 20.91 -1.45 8.53
C ILE A 141 21.99 -2.20 9.32
N ASP A 142 23.22 -1.76 9.13
CA ASP A 142 24.34 -2.19 9.97
C ASP A 142 24.49 -1.21 11.13
N PHE A 143 24.10 -1.64 12.32
CA PHE A 143 24.23 -0.83 13.52
C PHE A 143 25.72 -0.75 13.88
N LYS A 144 26.34 0.39 13.56
CA LYS A 144 27.77 0.65 13.78
C LYS A 144 28.18 0.25 15.20
N GLN A 145 29.33 -0.44 15.30
CA GLN A 145 29.90 -0.92 16.57
C GLN A 145 29.02 -1.91 17.34
N SER A 146 27.98 -2.47 16.70
CA SER A 146 27.19 -3.55 17.28
C SER A 146 27.43 -4.87 16.54
N PRO A 147 27.19 -6.01 17.19
CA PRO A 147 27.14 -7.30 16.51
C PRO A 147 25.80 -7.50 15.78
N TYR A 148 24.93 -6.51 15.65
CA TYR A 148 23.59 -6.66 15.08
C TYR A 148 23.44 -6.00 13.71
N SER A 149 22.59 -6.59 12.88
CA SER A 149 22.17 -6.03 11.60
C SER A 149 20.67 -6.27 11.42
N LEU A 150 19.97 -5.27 10.90
CA LEU A 150 18.54 -5.34 10.61
C LEU A 150 18.35 -5.37 9.09
N SER A 151 17.77 -6.44 8.58
CA SER A 151 17.44 -6.59 7.15
C SER A 151 15.94 -6.42 6.95
N ILE A 152 15.59 -5.54 6.02
CA ILE A 152 14.22 -5.14 5.72
C ILE A 152 13.95 -5.41 4.23
N GLU A 153 12.79 -5.98 3.93
CA GLU A 153 12.26 -6.13 2.58
C GLU A 153 10.94 -5.36 2.51
N LEU A 154 10.90 -4.33 1.66
CA LEU A 154 9.76 -3.44 1.54
C LEU A 154 8.84 -3.92 0.43
N GLY A 155 7.60 -4.29 0.75
CA GLY A 155 6.59 -4.67 -0.24
C GLY A 155 6.02 -3.49 -1.02
N GLY A 156 6.06 -2.28 -0.43
CA GLY A 156 5.63 -1.02 -1.04
C GLY A 156 4.50 -0.34 -0.28
N PHE A 157 4.06 0.81 -0.81
CA PHE A 157 2.93 1.56 -0.27
C PHE A 157 1.63 1.22 -0.98
N ASP A 158 0.61 0.92 -0.20
CA ASP A 158 -0.77 0.81 -0.63
C ASP A 158 -1.48 2.17 -0.42
N PRO A 159 -1.80 2.90 -1.50
CA PRO A 159 -2.45 4.20 -1.39
C PRO A 159 -3.89 4.12 -0.87
N TRP A 160 -4.59 3.00 -1.01
CA TRP A 160 -5.97 2.88 -0.53
C TRP A 160 -6.04 2.60 0.95
N GLU A 161 -5.20 1.70 1.43
CA GLU A 161 -5.16 1.39 2.85
C GLU A 161 -4.33 2.41 3.62
N ARG A 162 -3.58 3.28 2.90
CA ARG A 162 -2.55 4.17 3.42
C ARG A 162 -1.60 3.39 4.32
N LYS A 163 -1.09 2.27 3.78
CA LYS A 163 -0.22 1.34 4.51
C LYS A 163 1.09 1.11 3.79
N ILE A 164 2.16 1.03 4.58
CA ILE A 164 3.46 0.57 4.14
C ILE A 164 3.59 -0.91 4.53
N ARG A 165 3.81 -1.76 3.53
CA ARG A 165 3.98 -3.20 3.72
C ARG A 165 5.45 -3.57 3.84
N PHE A 166 5.79 -4.30 4.89
CA PHE A 166 7.09 -4.93 5.09
C PHE A 166 6.92 -6.43 4.91
N GLU A 167 7.50 -6.95 3.83
CA GLU A 167 7.44 -8.39 3.52
C GLU A 167 8.35 -9.21 4.41
N ASN A 168 9.43 -8.60 4.90
CA ASN A 168 10.29 -9.19 5.90
C ASN A 168 11.01 -8.10 6.70
N ILE A 169 11.08 -8.28 8.01
CA ILE A 169 11.91 -7.53 8.94
C ILE A 169 12.66 -8.56 9.75
N SER A 170 13.99 -8.60 9.64
CA SER A 170 14.80 -9.61 10.30
C SER A 170 16.00 -9.01 11.04
N LEU A 171 16.12 -9.33 12.32
CA LEU A 171 17.27 -8.96 13.14
C LEU A 171 18.26 -10.13 13.14
N LYS A 172 19.50 -9.86 12.78
CA LYS A 172 20.58 -10.84 12.73
C LYS A 172 21.71 -10.43 13.66
N LYS A 173 22.32 -11.39 14.35
CA LYS A 173 23.57 -11.21 15.08
C LYS A 173 24.74 -11.80 14.29
N LYS A 174 25.78 -10.99 14.12
CA LYS A 174 27.09 -11.33 13.59
C LYS A 174 27.89 -12.00 14.70
N SER A 175 28.27 -13.25 14.51
CA SER A 175 29.22 -13.95 15.37
C SER A 175 30.24 -14.62 14.47
N GLU A 176 31.52 -14.26 14.63
CA GLU A 176 32.78 -14.72 14.01
C GLU A 176 32.78 -15.29 12.57
N ASN A 177 31.79 -16.07 12.11
CA ASN A 177 31.55 -16.43 10.70
C ASN A 177 30.10 -16.83 10.35
N ILE A 178 29.13 -16.65 11.27
CA ILE A 178 27.73 -17.06 11.10
C ILE A 178 26.82 -15.86 11.41
N LYS A 179 25.94 -15.53 10.45
CA LYS A 179 24.81 -14.62 10.70
C LYS A 179 23.64 -15.46 11.23
N VAL A 180 23.31 -15.29 12.51
CA VAL A 180 22.17 -15.97 13.13
C VAL A 180 20.98 -15.01 13.14
N THR A 181 19.85 -15.42 12.54
CA THR A 181 18.59 -14.68 12.64
C THR A 181 18.02 -14.86 14.05
N ILE A 182 17.87 -13.75 14.77
CA ILE A 182 17.28 -13.72 16.12
C ILE A 182 15.77 -13.48 16.04
N PHE A 183 15.34 -12.68 15.06
CA PHE A 183 13.95 -12.30 14.87
C PHE A 183 13.66 -12.18 13.38
N SER A 184 12.45 -12.58 12.97
CA SER A 184 11.92 -12.37 11.63
C SER A 184 10.41 -12.17 11.72
N ALA A 185 9.88 -11.15 11.06
CA ALA A 185 8.46 -10.86 11.03
C ALA A 185 8.03 -10.17 9.73
N LYS A 186 6.71 -10.14 9.52
CA LYS A 186 6.05 -9.27 8.54
C LYS A 186 5.32 -8.16 9.28
N ALA A 187 5.24 -6.97 8.71
CA ALA A 187 4.51 -5.87 9.31
C ALA A 187 3.76 -5.04 8.25
N ASN A 188 2.65 -4.45 8.65
CA ASN A 188 1.91 -3.47 7.85
C ASN A 188 1.73 -2.23 8.72
N LEU A 189 2.42 -1.14 8.38
CA LEU A 189 2.34 0.11 9.12
C LEU A 189 1.32 1.03 8.44
N LYS A 190 0.35 1.54 9.19
CA LYS A 190 -0.54 2.61 8.70
C LYS A 190 0.22 3.94 8.77
N GLU A 191 0.05 4.75 7.72
CA GLU A 191 0.42 6.18 7.72
C GLU A 191 -0.50 6.98 8.66
#